data_AF-A0A820HBK2-F1
#
_entry.id   AF-A0A820HBK2-F1
#
_cell.length_a   1.000
_cell.length_b   1.000
_cell.length_c   1.000
_cell.angle_alpha   90.00
_cell.angle_beta   90.00
_cell.angle_gamma   90.00
#
_symmetry.space_group_name_H-M   'P 1'
#
loop_
_entity.id
_entity.type
_entity.pdbx_description
1 polymer ?
#
loop_
_entity_poly.entity_id
_entity_poly.type
_entity_poly.pdbx_seq_one_letter_code
_entity_poly.pdbx_strand_id
1 'polypeptide(L)'
;MASHWKAKHSRLFVLHVGVPIMASYLPTLWFSHFIIYSLAIKLLYSPETKQEILLAERLLDFYCRTSSNVYDSSIEIFSLHAHLHLSYQVRLHGGLAHTSAFAFESMIRYIKKKAHGSINPASQIAYWINMRRATQSNKFNLPIDRLINVIQYKYTKDRS
;
A
#
# COMPACT_ATOMS: atom_id res chain seq x y z
N MET A 1 -1.09 -17.46 17.45
CA MET A 1 -1.74 -17.46 16.12
C MET A 1 -2.00 -16.04 15.59
N ALA A 2 -1.01 -15.15 15.62
CA ALA A 2 -1.17 -13.75 15.21
C ALA A 2 0.01 -13.31 14.33
N SER A 3 0.14 -13.94 13.17
CA SER A 3 1.17 -13.62 12.17
C SER A 3 0.66 -14.18 10.84
N HIS A 4 0.05 -13.43 9.93
CA HIS A 4 0.63 -12.29 9.25
C HIS A 4 -0.50 -11.44 8.66
N TRP A 5 -0.89 -10.37 9.34
CA TRP A 5 -1.73 -9.39 8.65
C TRP A 5 -0.85 -8.56 7.72
N LYS A 6 -0.94 -8.81 6.41
CA LYS A 6 -0.21 -7.98 5.42
C LYS A 6 -0.69 -6.53 5.58
N ALA A 7 0.24 -5.56 5.51
CA ALA A 7 -0.03 -4.14 5.69
C ALA A 7 -1.23 -3.61 4.88
N LYS A 8 -1.44 -4.11 3.65
CA LYS A 8 -2.62 -3.77 2.83
C LYS A 8 -3.96 -4.11 3.49
N HIS A 9 -4.03 -5.21 4.23
CA HIS A 9 -5.25 -5.65 4.89
C HIS A 9 -5.47 -4.88 6.19
N SER A 10 -4.41 -4.60 6.96
CA SER A 10 -4.49 -3.70 8.12
C SER A 10 -4.97 -2.30 7.71
N ARG A 11 -4.49 -1.80 6.57
CA ARG A 11 -4.96 -0.55 5.98
C ARG A 11 -6.45 -0.62 5.62
N LEU A 12 -6.88 -1.65 4.91
CA LEU A 12 -8.30 -1.85 4.56
C LEU A 12 -9.18 -1.89 5.81
N PHE A 13 -8.70 -2.55 6.86
CA PHE A 13 -9.36 -2.63 8.14
C PHE A 13 -9.51 -1.26 8.79
N VAL A 14 -8.42 -0.54 9.03
CA VAL A 14 -8.48 0.77 9.70
C VAL A 14 -9.29 1.79 8.88
N LEU A 15 -9.18 1.78 7.55
CA LEU A 15 -9.80 2.79 6.70
C LEU A 15 -11.24 2.49 6.27
N HIS A 16 -11.67 1.24 6.21
CA HIS A 16 -12.96 0.94 5.57
C HIS A 16 -13.82 -0.02 6.38
N VAL A 17 -13.30 -1.20 6.72
CA VAL A 17 -14.14 -2.28 7.24
C VAL A 17 -14.09 -2.41 8.76
N GLY A 18 -13.10 -1.80 9.43
CA GLY A 18 -12.88 -1.99 10.85
C GLY A 18 -13.99 -1.42 11.71
N VAL A 19 -14.47 -0.21 11.44
CA VAL A 19 -15.54 0.42 12.24
C VAL A 19 -16.84 -0.41 12.25
N PRO A 20 -17.43 -0.79 11.10
CA PRO A 20 -18.67 -1.57 11.12
C PRO A 20 -18.48 -2.97 11.71
N ILE A 21 -17.30 -3.59 11.53
CA ILE A 21 -17.03 -4.90 12.12
C ILE A 21 -16.91 -4.77 13.64
N MET A 22 -16.06 -3.87 14.14
CA MET A 22 -15.75 -3.76 15.57
C MET A 22 -16.94 -3.30 16.43
N ALA A 23 -17.94 -2.66 15.83
CA ALA A 23 -19.16 -2.23 16.52
C ALA A 23 -19.90 -3.39 17.24
N SER A 24 -19.79 -4.61 16.71
CA SER A 24 -20.45 -5.80 17.26
C SER A 24 -19.62 -6.57 18.28
N TYR A 25 -18.30 -6.33 18.35
CA TYR A 25 -17.36 -7.18 19.08
C TYR A 25 -16.60 -6.46 20.19
N LEU A 26 -16.46 -5.12 20.14
CA LEU A 26 -15.68 -4.38 21.13
C LEU A 26 -16.55 -3.77 22.24
N PRO A 27 -16.05 -3.75 23.49
CA PRO A 27 -16.62 -2.92 24.54
C PRO A 27 -16.65 -1.45 24.13
N THR A 28 -17.65 -0.71 24.61
CA THR A 28 -17.91 0.69 24.21
C THR A 28 -16.67 1.59 24.33
N LEU A 29 -15.87 1.42 25.38
CA LEU A 29 -14.65 2.21 25.61
C LEU A 29 -13.62 1.97 24.49
N TRP A 30 -13.34 0.71 24.20
CA TRP A 30 -12.36 0.32 23.19
C TRP A 30 -12.83 0.67 21.78
N PHE A 31 -14.13 0.51 21.52
CA PHE A 31 -14.75 0.87 20.26
C PHE A 31 -14.65 2.37 19.98
N SER A 32 -14.97 3.20 20.98
CA SER A 32 -14.87 4.66 20.88
C SER A 32 -13.43 5.09 20.58
N HIS A 33 -12.47 4.51 21.29
CA HIS A 33 -11.06 4.79 21.10
C HIS A 33 -10.56 4.35 19.70
N PHE A 34 -11.03 3.21 19.20
CA PHE A 34 -10.76 2.75 17.84
C PHE A 34 -11.37 3.66 16.76
N ILE A 35 -12.58 4.20 16.96
CA ILE A 35 -13.21 5.14 16.03
C ILE A 35 -12.37 6.42 15.91
N ILE A 36 -11.93 6.97 17.04
CA ILE A 36 -11.10 8.18 17.07
C ILE A 36 -9.83 7.97 16.24
N TYR A 37 -9.16 6.84 16.45
CA TYR A 37 -7.99 6.46 15.68
C TYR A 37 -8.29 6.30 14.18
N SER A 38 -9.31 5.50 13.84
CA SER A 38 -9.72 5.25 12.45
C SER A 38 -10.05 6.56 11.72
N LEU A 39 -10.76 7.47 12.38
CA LEU A 39 -11.11 8.78 11.83
C LEU A 39 -9.87 9.63 11.60
N ALA A 40 -8.96 9.70 12.57
CA ALA A 40 -7.74 10.48 12.43
C ALA A 40 -6.87 10.00 11.26
N ILE A 41 -6.70 8.67 11.12
CA ILE A 41 -5.96 8.08 10.00
C ILE A 41 -6.65 8.33 8.66
N LYS A 42 -7.99 8.27 8.60
CA LYS A 42 -8.75 8.59 7.37
C LYS A 42 -8.52 10.03 6.91
N LEU A 43 -8.59 10.98 7.84
CA LEU A 43 -8.35 12.41 7.56
C LEU A 43 -6.92 12.64 7.06
N LEU A 44 -5.92 11.97 7.64
CA LEU A 44 -4.53 12.05 7.17
C LEU A 44 -4.26 11.29 5.87
N TYR A 45 -5.11 10.32 5.51
CA TYR A 45 -4.89 9.48 4.35
C TYR A 45 -5.01 10.28 3.04
N SER A 46 -6.03 11.13 2.93
CA SER A 46 -6.25 12.00 1.76
C SER A 46 -6.86 13.33 2.22
N PRO A 47 -6.09 14.19 2.90
CA PRO A 47 -6.59 15.47 3.38
C PRO A 47 -6.86 16.41 2.19
N GLU A 48 -8.03 17.03 2.20
CA GLU A 48 -8.43 18.06 1.24
C GLU A 48 -8.12 19.46 1.78
N THR A 49 -8.19 19.64 3.11
CA THR A 49 -7.96 20.94 3.76
C THR A 49 -6.96 20.88 4.91
N LYS A 50 -6.33 22.02 5.22
CA LYS A 50 -5.46 22.17 6.40
C LYS A 50 -6.21 21.94 7.72
N GLN A 51 -7.52 22.23 7.73
CA GLN A 51 -8.37 22.05 8.90
C GLN A 51 -8.56 20.57 9.25
N GLU A 52 -8.68 19.69 8.24
CA GLU A 52 -8.74 18.24 8.44
C GLU A 52 -7.45 17.70 9.07
N ILE A 53 -6.29 18.21 8.66
CA ILE A 53 -5.01 17.82 9.24
C ILE A 53 -4.93 18.26 10.71
N LEU A 54 -5.38 19.48 11.03
CA LEU A 54 -5.43 19.98 12.40
C LEU A 54 -6.41 19.18 13.26
N LEU A 55 -7.57 18.79 12.72
CA LEU A 55 -8.51 17.92 13.40
C LEU A 55 -7.90 16.55 13.67
N ALA A 56 -7.25 15.95 12.69
CA ALA A 56 -6.60 14.66 12.84
C ALA A 56 -5.47 14.70 13.88
N GLU A 57 -4.68 15.77 13.92
CA GLU A 57 -3.68 16.01 14.97
C GLU A 57 -4.29 16.01 16.37
N ARG A 58 -5.41 16.73 16.58
CA ARG A 58 -6.10 16.74 17.87
C ARG A 58 -6.65 15.37 18.25
N LEU A 59 -7.18 14.62 17.28
CA LEU A 59 -7.67 13.27 17.50
C LEU A 59 -6.55 12.30 17.87
N LEU A 60 -5.38 12.40 17.22
CA LEU A 60 -4.20 11.58 17.54
C LEU A 60 -3.59 11.94 18.90
N ASP A 61 -3.55 13.22 19.26
CA ASP A 61 -3.11 13.65 20.60
C ASP A 61 -4.04 13.08 21.68
N PHE A 62 -5.35 13.18 21.49
CA PHE A 62 -6.33 12.58 22.40
C PHE A 62 -6.16 11.06 22.50
N TYR A 63 -6.03 10.38 21.36
CA TYR A 63 -5.79 8.94 21.31
C TYR A 63 -4.51 8.57 22.09
N CYS A 64 -3.39 9.25 21.84
CA CYS A 64 -2.12 8.91 22.50
C CYS A 64 -2.18 9.13 24.02
N ARG A 65 -2.83 10.20 24.49
CA ARG A 65 -2.98 10.49 25.92
C ARG A 65 -3.90 9.52 26.64
N THR A 66 -4.94 9.04 25.97
CA THR A 66 -5.93 8.13 26.57
C THR A 66 -5.58 6.66 26.39
N SER A 67 -4.68 6.33 25.45
CA SER A 67 -4.25 4.97 25.15
C SER A 67 -3.81 4.18 26.38
N SER A 68 -2.95 4.74 27.24
CA SER A 68 -2.44 4.06 28.43
C SER A 68 -3.53 3.65 29.42
N ASN A 69 -4.60 4.44 29.50
CA ASN A 69 -5.74 4.15 30.37
C ASN A 69 -6.68 3.11 29.76
N VAL A 70 -6.70 2.96 28.44
CA VAL A 70 -7.65 2.11 27.71
C VAL A 70 -7.10 0.70 27.45
N TYR A 71 -5.81 0.55 27.13
CA TYR A 71 -5.21 -0.72 26.70
C TYR A 71 -4.09 -1.25 27.62
N ASP A 72 -3.94 -0.69 28.82
CA ASP A 72 -2.92 -1.04 29.82
C ASP A 72 -1.52 -0.45 29.55
N SER A 73 -0.65 -0.50 30.56
CA SER A 73 0.69 0.09 30.60
C SER A 73 1.70 -0.53 29.62
N SER A 74 1.38 -1.68 29.02
CA SER A 74 2.23 -2.38 28.05
C SER A 74 2.21 -1.79 26.65
N ILE A 75 1.60 -0.62 26.45
CA ILE A 75 1.53 0.02 25.14
C ILE A 75 2.91 0.47 24.67
N GLU A 76 3.20 0.19 23.39
CA GLU A 76 4.41 0.64 22.72
C GLU A 76 4.43 2.17 22.59
N ILE A 77 5.15 2.83 23.50
CA ILE A 77 5.37 4.27 23.52
C ILE A 77 5.96 4.77 22.20
N PHE A 78 6.85 3.97 21.59
CA PHE A 78 7.45 4.29 20.29
C PHE A 78 6.38 4.42 19.19
N SER A 79 5.48 3.45 19.10
CA SER A 79 4.38 3.46 18.14
C SER A 79 3.47 4.67 18.38
N LEU A 80 3.12 4.99 19.62
CA LEU A 80 2.35 6.21 19.94
C LEU A 80 3.08 7.50 19.52
N HIS A 81 4.38 7.60 19.78
CA HIS A 81 5.17 8.76 19.41
C HIS A 81 5.24 8.94 17.89
N ALA A 82 5.41 7.85 17.14
CA ALA A 82 5.37 7.88 15.68
C ALA A 82 4.02 8.40 15.14
N HIS A 83 2.90 8.07 15.79
CA HIS A 83 1.58 8.59 15.41
C HIS A 83 1.46 10.11 15.60
N LEU A 84 2.02 10.67 16.68
CA LEU A 84 1.99 12.13 16.91
C LEU A 84 2.68 12.91 15.78
N HIS A 85 3.75 12.37 15.20
CA HIS A 85 4.47 13.00 14.10
C HIS A 85 3.77 12.89 12.74
N LEU A 86 2.74 12.05 12.63
CA LEU A 86 2.10 11.73 11.35
C LEU A 86 1.45 12.97 10.72
N SER A 87 0.78 13.80 11.53
CA SER A 87 0.16 15.04 11.06
C SER A 87 1.20 16.08 10.59
N TYR A 88 2.39 16.09 11.21
CA TYR A 88 3.50 16.92 10.75
C TYR A 88 4.06 16.42 9.42
N GLN A 89 4.27 15.10 9.29
CA GLN A 89 4.73 14.49 8.04
C GLN A 89 3.76 14.74 6.89
N VAL A 90 2.46 14.64 7.13
CA VAL A 90 1.42 14.91 6.11
C VAL A 90 1.39 16.38 5.70
N ARG A 91 1.64 17.32 6.63
CA ARG A 91 1.79 18.75 6.29
C ARG A 91 2.97 19.04 5.37
N LEU A 92 4.07 18.30 5.53
CA LEU A 92 5.28 18.49 4.73
C LEU A 92 5.24 17.76 3.38
N HIS A 93 4.72 16.54 3.35
CA HIS A 93 4.88 15.62 2.21
C HIS A 93 3.56 15.29 1.51
N GLY A 94 2.42 15.77 2.03
CA GLY A 94 1.08 15.44 1.53
C GLY A 94 0.48 14.20 2.19
N GLY A 95 -0.76 13.87 1.80
CA GLY A 95 -1.55 12.77 2.39
C GLY A 95 -0.86 11.41 2.35
N LEU A 96 -1.17 10.54 3.32
CA LEU A 96 -0.56 9.20 3.44
C LEU A 96 -0.78 8.32 2.21
N ALA A 97 -1.81 8.61 1.40
CA ALA A 97 -2.03 7.97 0.11
C ALA A 97 -0.81 8.06 -0.82
N HIS A 98 -0.10 9.19 -0.78
CA HIS A 98 1.00 9.50 -1.68
C HIS A 98 2.38 9.21 -1.07
N THR A 99 2.48 9.31 0.25
CA THR A 99 3.76 9.20 0.98
C THR A 99 4.02 7.79 1.52
N SER A 100 3.02 6.92 1.50
CA SER A 100 3.16 5.54 1.98
C SER A 100 3.95 4.64 1.03
N ALA A 101 4.61 3.63 1.59
CA ALA A 101 5.36 2.61 0.84
C ALA A 101 4.47 1.76 -0.09
N PHE A 102 3.14 1.82 0.04
CA PHE A 102 2.20 0.99 -0.73
C PHE A 102 2.31 1.19 -2.25
N ALA A 103 2.56 2.42 -2.71
CA ALA A 103 2.76 2.70 -4.14
C ALA A 103 4.03 2.00 -4.66
N PHE A 104 5.13 2.10 -3.91
CA PHE A 104 6.39 1.44 -4.22
C PHE A 104 6.27 -0.08 -4.18
N GLU A 105 5.65 -0.65 -3.14
CA GLU A 105 5.39 -2.10 -3.05
C GLU A 105 4.58 -2.62 -4.24
N SER A 106 3.56 -1.86 -4.66
CA SER A 106 2.74 -2.20 -5.80
C SER A 106 3.54 -2.17 -7.11
N MET A 107 4.38 -1.15 -7.28
CA MET A 107 5.27 -1.02 -8.43
C MET A 107 6.32 -2.14 -8.46
N ILE A 108 6.99 -2.43 -7.35
CA ILE A 108 7.96 -3.53 -7.23
C ILE A 108 7.29 -4.85 -7.58
N ARG A 109 6.08 -5.10 -7.06
CA ARG A 109 5.31 -6.30 -7.40
C ARG A 109 4.97 -6.37 -8.89
N TYR A 110 4.58 -5.25 -9.50
CA TYR A 110 4.30 -5.17 -10.93
C TYR A 110 5.54 -5.49 -11.77
N ILE A 111 6.70 -4.91 -11.43
CA ILE A 111 7.97 -5.15 -12.11
C ILE A 111 8.40 -6.61 -11.93
N LYS A 112 8.30 -7.15 -10.72
CA LYS A 112 8.70 -8.55 -10.43
C LYS A 112 7.91 -9.56 -11.26
N LYS A 113 6.63 -9.30 -11.55
CA LYS A 113 5.83 -10.17 -12.45
C LYS A 113 6.35 -10.23 -13.89
N LYS A 114 7.21 -9.29 -14.31
CA LYS A 114 7.80 -9.26 -15.66
C LYS A 114 9.07 -10.10 -15.76
N ALA A 115 9.70 -10.45 -14.64
CA ALA A 115 10.75 -11.45 -14.60
C ALA A 115 10.13 -12.83 -14.37
N HIS A 116 10.52 -13.82 -15.17
CA HIS A 116 10.15 -15.22 -15.01
C HIS A 116 11.41 -16.06 -14.81
N GLY A 117 11.41 -16.89 -13.76
CA GLY A 117 12.59 -17.64 -13.33
C GLY A 117 13.61 -16.82 -12.55
N SER A 118 14.68 -17.48 -12.09
CA SER A 118 15.76 -16.88 -11.29
C SER A 118 16.93 -16.36 -12.15
N ILE A 119 16.97 -16.72 -13.43
CA ILE A 119 18.10 -16.41 -14.32
C ILE A 119 17.93 -15.01 -14.90
N ASN A 120 18.87 -14.13 -14.55
CA ASN A 120 19.01 -12.77 -15.07
C ASN A 120 17.68 -11.95 -15.13
N PRO A 121 17.02 -11.72 -13.98
CA PRO A 121 15.73 -11.03 -13.93
C PRO A 121 15.79 -9.58 -14.42
N ALA A 122 16.93 -8.90 -14.24
CA ALA A 122 17.12 -7.52 -14.68
C ALA A 122 17.05 -7.38 -16.22
N SER A 123 17.72 -8.27 -16.96
CA SER A 123 17.65 -8.25 -18.42
C SER A 123 16.26 -8.57 -18.95
N GLN A 124 15.51 -9.47 -18.28
CA GLN A 124 14.13 -9.76 -18.66
C GLN A 124 13.21 -8.54 -18.48
N ILE A 125 13.35 -7.83 -17.36
CA ILE A 125 12.61 -6.59 -17.10
C ILE A 125 12.95 -5.54 -18.16
N ALA A 126 14.24 -5.34 -18.47
CA ALA A 126 14.70 -4.40 -19.48
C ALA A 126 14.11 -4.71 -20.87
N TYR A 127 14.10 -5.99 -21.27
CA TYR A 127 13.49 -6.45 -22.52
C TYR A 127 12.00 -6.10 -22.58
N TRP A 128 11.23 -6.39 -21.53
CA TRP A 128 9.81 -6.05 -21.46
C TRP A 128 9.53 -4.55 -21.56
N ILE A 129 10.36 -3.72 -20.90
CA ILE A 129 10.22 -2.26 -20.95
C ILE A 129 10.49 -1.75 -22.37
N ASN A 130 11.55 -2.25 -23.02
CA ASN A 130 11.88 -1.88 -24.39
C ASN A 130 10.79 -2.31 -25.38
N MET A 131 10.28 -3.53 -25.24
CA MET A 131 9.17 -4.04 -26.07
C MET A 131 7.92 -3.19 -25.90
N ARG A 132 7.57 -2.79 -24.67
CA ARG A 132 6.40 -1.94 -24.39
C ARG A 132 6.56 -0.52 -24.96
N ARG A 133 7.75 0.07 -24.84
CA ARG A 133 8.04 1.38 -25.45
C ARG A 133 7.90 1.33 -26.96
N ALA A 134 8.44 0.27 -27.56
CA ALA A 134 8.42 0.08 -28.99
C ALA A 134 7.00 -0.17 -29.53
N THR A 135 6.11 -0.86 -28.81
CA THR A 135 4.70 -1.02 -29.21
C THR A 135 3.85 0.23 -29.00
N GLN A 136 4.20 1.11 -28.06
CA GLN A 136 3.49 2.37 -27.82
C GLN A 136 3.91 3.50 -28.76
N SER A 137 5.17 3.51 -29.21
CA SER A 137 5.56 4.26 -30.40
C SER A 137 4.96 3.55 -31.60
N ASN A 138 4.11 4.19 -32.40
CA ASN A 138 3.40 3.59 -33.54
C ASN A 138 4.32 3.18 -34.72
N LYS A 139 5.46 2.52 -34.45
CA LYS A 139 6.50 2.08 -35.38
C LYS A 139 6.59 0.55 -35.46
N PHE A 140 5.49 -0.16 -35.20
CA PHE A 140 5.45 -1.62 -35.34
C PHE A 140 4.98 -2.02 -36.75
N ASN A 141 5.89 -1.90 -37.73
CA ASN A 141 5.86 -2.78 -38.89
C ASN A 141 6.65 -4.04 -38.51
N LEU A 142 5.98 -4.99 -37.86
CA LEU A 142 6.55 -6.33 -37.77
C LEU A 142 6.40 -6.97 -39.16
N PRO A 143 7.49 -7.38 -39.82
CA PRO A 143 7.35 -8.33 -40.90
C PRO A 143 6.74 -9.59 -40.30
N ILE A 144 5.51 -9.89 -40.69
CA ILE A 144 4.71 -11.04 -40.22
C ILE A 144 5.54 -12.34 -40.33
N ASP A 145 6.45 -12.38 -41.30
CA ASP A 145 7.42 -13.43 -41.57
C ASP A 145 8.33 -13.78 -40.36
N ARG A 146 8.69 -12.81 -39.51
CA ARG A 146 9.50 -13.09 -38.30
C ARG A 146 8.67 -13.67 -37.16
N LEU A 147 7.39 -13.29 -37.04
CA LEU A 147 6.50 -13.84 -36.01
C LEU A 147 6.21 -15.32 -36.27
N ILE A 148 6.00 -15.69 -37.54
CA ILE A 148 5.76 -17.08 -37.94
C ILE A 148 6.96 -17.96 -37.58
N ASN A 149 8.19 -17.48 -37.84
CA ASN A 149 9.41 -18.23 -37.52
C ASN A 149 9.62 -18.45 -36.02
N VAL A 150 9.30 -17.45 -35.17
CA VAL A 150 9.43 -17.59 -33.71
C VAL A 150 8.37 -18.51 -33.12
N ILE A 151 7.15 -18.47 -33.66
CA ILE A 151 6.06 -19.37 -33.24
C ILE A 151 6.37 -20.81 -33.68
N GLN A 152 6.85 -21.02 -34.90
CA GLN A 152 7.25 -22.34 -35.39
C GLN A 152 8.42 -22.91 -34.58
N TYR A 153 9.44 -22.11 -34.26
CA TYR A 153 10.57 -22.57 -33.44
C TYR A 153 10.17 -22.97 -32.02
N LYS A 154 9.20 -22.28 -31.40
CA LYS A 154 8.67 -22.71 -30.09
C LYS A 154 7.84 -24.00 -30.21
N TYR A 155 7.05 -24.14 -31.27
CA TYR A 155 6.17 -25.29 -31.46
C TYR A 155 6.93 -26.58 -31.81
N THR A 156 8.10 -26.47 -32.45
CA THR A 156 8.95 -27.64 -32.74
C THR A 156 9.77 -28.11 -31.54
N LYS A 157 10.11 -27.22 -30.60
CA LYS A 157 10.90 -27.56 -29.41
C LYS A 157 10.07 -28.19 -28.27
N ASP A 158 8.76 -27.96 -28.23
CA ASP A 158 7.83 -28.61 -27.28
C ASP A 158 7.35 -30.01 -27.73
N ARG A 159 7.73 -30.47 -28.94
CA ARG A 159 7.37 -31.79 -29.49
C ARG A 159 8.53 -32.80 -29.58
N SER A 160 9.73 -32.43 -29.15
CA SER A 160 10.94 -33.27 -29.10
C SER A 160 11.37 -33.50 -27.66
#